data_AF-A0A519YNW2-F1
#
_entry.id   AF-A0A519YNW2-F1
#
_cell.length_a   1.000
_cell.length_b   1.000
_cell.length_c   1.000
_cell.angle_alpha   90.00
_cell.angle_beta   90.00
_cell.angle_gamma   90.00
#
_symmetry.space_group_name_H-M   'P 1'
#
loop_
_entity.id
_entity.type
_entity.pdbx_description
1 polymer ?
#
loop_
_entity_poly.entity_id
_entity_poly.type
_entity_poly.pdbx_seq_one_letter_code
_entity_poly.pdbx_strand_id
1 'polypeptide(L)'
;GLVGGPELQPVVVAAGLCLKQRVGAGGVGLSARHATGPYQTLAQATGTDGTILTENARWQAPGHNSLITDDHGQDWLLYHAIDRQQPTFDAINDEQGYSRRVMLLSKVDYNEEGWPVVKE
;
A
#
# COMPACT_ATOMS: atom_id res chain seq x y z
N GLY A 1 -35.61 -7.51 -12.90
CA GLY A 1 -34.81 -6.85 -11.85
C GLY A 1 -33.76 -7.85 -11.42
N LEU A 2 -32.49 -7.53 -11.28
CA LEU A 2 -31.82 -6.26 -11.00
C LEU A 2 -30.63 -6.13 -11.95
N VAL A 3 -30.47 -4.97 -12.60
CA VAL A 3 -29.26 -4.66 -13.37
C VAL A 3 -28.20 -4.24 -12.34
N GLY A 4 -27.28 -5.14 -12.01
CA GLY A 4 -26.11 -4.82 -11.20
C GLY A 4 -25.26 -3.81 -11.95
N GLY A 5 -25.20 -2.57 -11.46
CA GLY A 5 -24.28 -1.57 -11.98
C GLY A 5 -22.81 -1.99 -11.76
N PRO A 6 -21.85 -1.33 -12.42
CA PRO A 6 -20.44 -1.69 -12.29
C PRO A 6 -20.00 -1.56 -10.82
N GLU A 7 -19.57 -2.71 -10.29
CA GLU A 7 -18.98 -2.86 -8.96
C GLU A 7 -17.74 -1.97 -8.84
N LEU A 8 -17.55 -1.35 -7.68
CA LEU A 8 -16.36 -0.55 -7.41
C LEU A 8 -15.16 -1.48 -7.32
N GLN A 9 -14.16 -1.26 -8.17
CA GLN A 9 -12.90 -1.99 -8.15
C GLN A 9 -11.93 -1.20 -7.27
N PRO A 10 -11.51 -1.73 -6.11
CA PRO A 10 -10.50 -1.08 -5.29
C PRO A 10 -9.14 -1.15 -6.01
N VAL A 11 -8.42 -0.02 -6.04
CA VAL A 11 -7.05 0.04 -6.57
C VAL A 11 -6.17 0.74 -5.53
N VAL A 12 -5.14 0.05 -5.07
CA VAL A 12 -4.18 0.64 -4.12
C VAL A 12 -2.93 1.10 -4.86
N VAL A 13 -2.60 2.38 -4.79
CA VAL A 13 -1.42 2.96 -5.44
C VAL A 13 -0.48 3.54 -4.39
N ALA A 14 0.79 3.15 -4.42
CA ALA A 14 1.82 3.77 -3.60
C ALA A 14 2.00 5.25 -3.99
N ALA A 15 1.89 6.17 -3.03
CA ALA A 15 2.19 7.58 -3.23
C ALA A 15 3.22 8.04 -2.19
N GLY A 16 4.39 8.45 -2.66
CA GLY A 16 5.49 8.91 -1.81
C GLY A 16 6.86 8.55 -2.38
N LEU A 17 7.86 9.39 -2.12
CA LEU A 17 9.22 9.17 -2.57
C LEU A 17 9.91 8.18 -1.63
N CYS A 18 10.02 6.92 -2.04
CA CYS A 18 10.68 5.88 -1.26
C CYS A 18 12.23 5.99 -1.25
N LEU A 19 12.78 6.83 -2.13
CA LEU A 19 14.22 7.00 -2.29
C LEU A 19 14.76 7.91 -1.17
N LYS A 20 15.62 7.34 -0.31
CA LYS A 20 16.57 8.00 0.62
C LYS A 20 16.24 8.10 2.11
N GLN A 21 15.62 7.08 2.74
CA GLN A 21 15.59 6.90 4.22
C GLN A 21 15.13 8.13 5.05
N ARG A 22 14.54 9.15 4.42
CA ARG A 22 14.07 10.37 5.04
C ARG A 22 12.76 10.75 4.37
N VAL A 23 11.71 10.59 5.16
CA VAL A 23 10.34 11.09 4.99
C VAL A 23 9.42 10.25 4.07
N GLY A 24 8.41 9.62 4.71
CA GLY A 24 7.05 9.39 4.22
C GLY A 24 6.87 8.64 2.89
N ALA A 25 7.09 7.32 2.89
CA ALA A 25 6.47 6.45 1.89
C ALA A 25 5.20 5.84 2.51
N GLY A 26 4.07 6.02 1.84
CA GLY A 26 2.79 5.46 2.24
C GLY A 26 1.97 4.98 1.03
N GLY A 27 1.07 4.03 1.27
CA GLY A 27 0.11 3.60 0.25
C GLY A 27 -1.09 4.53 0.24
N VAL A 28 -1.57 4.99 -0.93
CA VAL A 28 -2.83 5.74 -1.07
C VAL A 28 -3.91 4.84 -1.66
N GLY A 29 -5.11 4.89 -1.08
CA GLY A 29 -6.28 4.19 -1.60
C GLY A 29 -6.94 4.95 -2.75
N LEU A 30 -7.25 4.26 -3.84
CA LEU A 30 -8.07 4.74 -4.95
C LEU A 30 -9.24 3.79 -5.20
N SER A 31 -10.35 4.29 -5.72
CA SER A 31 -11.44 3.46 -6.23
C SER A 31 -11.97 3.99 -7.56
N ALA A 32 -12.41 3.09 -8.43
CA ALA A 32 -13.03 3.42 -9.70
C ALA A 32 -14.08 2.37 -10.09
N ARG A 33 -15.05 2.77 -10.93
CA ARG A 33 -16.04 1.84 -11.52
C ARG A 33 -15.54 1.18 -12.81
N HIS A 34 -14.47 1.72 -13.40
CA HIS A 34 -13.84 1.18 -14.60
C HIS A 34 -12.33 1.18 -14.42
N ALA A 35 -11.64 0.23 -15.05
CA ALA A 35 -10.18 0.12 -15.01
C ALA A 35 -9.46 1.38 -15.56
N THR A 36 -10.15 2.20 -16.37
CA THR A 36 -9.62 3.45 -16.91
C THR A 36 -10.04 4.68 -16.10
N GLY A 37 -10.72 4.50 -14.96
CA GLY A 37 -11.22 5.58 -14.14
C GLY A 37 -12.60 6.13 -14.56
N PRO A 38 -12.97 7.34 -14.10
CA PRO A 38 -12.17 8.21 -13.25
C PRO A 38 -11.91 7.59 -11.88
N TYR A 39 -10.72 7.85 -11.34
CA TYR A 39 -10.31 7.39 -10.00
C TYR A 39 -10.69 8.44 -8.96
N GLN A 40 -11.30 8.01 -7.87
CA GLN A 40 -11.50 8.80 -6.65
C GLN A 40 -10.48 8.37 -5.61
N THR A 41 -9.79 9.32 -4.99
CA THR A 41 -8.86 9.03 -3.89
C THR A 41 -9.61 8.85 -2.58
N LEU A 42 -9.05 8.09 -1.65
CA LEU A 42 -9.58 7.99 -0.29
C LEU A 42 -9.69 9.36 0.38
N ALA A 43 -8.70 10.24 0.17
CA ALA A 43 -8.74 11.61 0.67
C ALA A 43 -9.93 12.41 0.13
N GLN A 44 -10.22 12.30 -1.17
CA GLN A 44 -11.38 12.95 -1.79
C GLN A 44 -12.72 12.40 -1.27
N ALA A 45 -12.77 11.11 -0.94
CA ALA A 45 -14.00 10.46 -0.47
C ALA A 45 -14.28 10.69 1.02
N THR A 46 -13.24 10.82 1.85
CA THR A 46 -13.36 10.80 3.32
C THR A 46 -12.89 12.08 4.01
N GLY A 47 -12.17 12.96 3.30
CA GLY A 47 -11.53 14.14 3.91
C GLY A 47 -10.29 13.82 4.76
N THR A 48 -9.77 12.60 4.68
CA THR A 48 -8.54 12.16 5.37
C THR A 48 -7.29 12.36 4.52
N ASP A 49 -6.11 12.01 5.04
CA ASP A 49 -4.84 12.04 4.29
C ASP A 49 -4.78 11.00 3.15
N GLY A 50 -5.76 10.10 3.05
CA GLY A 50 -5.86 9.11 1.99
C GLY A 50 -4.85 7.96 2.07
N THR A 51 -4.08 7.90 3.16
CA THR A 51 -3.03 6.89 3.37
C THR A 51 -3.62 5.64 4.02
N ILE A 52 -3.33 4.46 3.45
CA ILE A 52 -3.78 3.16 3.94
C ILE A 52 -2.65 2.27 4.46
N LEU A 53 -1.40 2.69 4.26
CA LEU A 53 -0.21 2.01 4.75
C LEU A 53 0.82 3.05 5.17
N THR A 54 1.27 2.99 6.42
CA THR A 54 2.27 3.89 6.99
C THR A 54 3.40 3.11 7.65
N GLU A 55 4.51 3.77 7.94
CA GLU A 55 5.52 3.20 8.81
C GLU A 55 4.96 2.91 10.22
N ASN A 56 5.57 1.93 10.90
CA ASN A 56 5.28 1.61 12.29
C ASN A 56 6.59 1.39 13.08
N ALA A 57 6.49 0.83 14.29
CA ALA A 57 7.63 0.59 15.18
C ALA A 57 8.69 -0.35 14.59
N ARG A 58 8.32 -1.21 13.63
CA ARG A 58 9.22 -2.18 13.00
C ARG A 58 9.55 -1.83 11.55
N TRP A 59 8.56 -1.39 10.78
CA TRP A 59 8.67 -1.18 9.35
C TRP A 59 8.77 0.29 9.01
N GLN A 60 9.79 0.66 8.25
CA GLN A 60 10.01 2.01 7.76
C GLN A 60 9.86 2.09 6.25
N ALA A 61 9.35 3.21 5.76
CA ALA A 61 9.20 3.52 4.33
C ALA A 61 8.54 2.38 3.52
N PRO A 62 7.35 1.90 3.92
CA PRO A 62 6.64 0.92 3.13
C PRO A 62 6.16 1.51 1.80
N GLY A 63 6.20 0.73 0.72
CA GLY A 63 5.72 1.20 -0.59
C GLY A 63 5.97 0.24 -1.74
N HIS A 64 5.76 0.73 -2.98
CA HIS A 64 5.81 -0.05 -4.22
C HIS A 64 5.00 -1.35 -4.08
N ASN A 65 3.71 -1.17 -3.83
CA ASN A 65 2.82 -2.27 -3.50
C ASN A 65 2.18 -2.91 -4.74
N SER A 66 1.53 -4.04 -4.52
CA SER A 66 0.58 -4.69 -5.41
C SER A 66 -0.56 -5.26 -4.56
N LEU A 67 -1.77 -5.26 -5.10
CA LEU A 67 -2.92 -5.93 -4.49
C LEU A 67 -3.15 -7.24 -5.24
N ILE A 68 -3.23 -8.35 -4.51
CA ILE A 68 -3.49 -9.68 -5.08
C ILE A 68 -4.67 -10.33 -4.37
N THR A 69 -5.52 -11.03 -5.10
CA THR A 69 -6.62 -11.82 -4.53
C THR A 69 -6.25 -13.30 -4.58
N ASP A 70 -6.40 -14.01 -3.47
CA ASP A 70 -6.20 -15.46 -3.44
C ASP A 70 -7.42 -16.25 -3.95
N ASP A 71 -7.31 -17.58 -3.97
CA ASP A 71 -8.37 -18.49 -4.44
C ASP A 71 -9.59 -18.59 -3.49
N HIS A 72 -9.46 -18.05 -2.29
CA HIS A 72 -10.55 -17.89 -1.33
C HIS A 72 -11.21 -16.51 -1.39
N GLY A 73 -10.78 -15.63 -2.29
CA GLY A 73 -11.32 -14.28 -2.47
C GLY A 73 -10.79 -13.26 -1.46
N GLN A 74 -9.72 -13.58 -0.73
CA GLN A 74 -9.08 -12.64 0.19
C GLN A 74 -8.05 -11.79 -0.54
N ASP A 75 -8.13 -10.47 -0.34
CA ASP A 75 -7.15 -9.53 -0.86
C ASP A 75 -5.94 -9.38 0.07
N TRP A 76 -4.76 -9.32 -0.54
CA TRP A 76 -3.48 -9.17 0.15
C TRP A 76 -2.70 -8.01 -0.44
N LEU A 77 -2.14 -7.18 0.43
CA LEU A 77 -1.22 -6.12 0.04
C LEU A 77 0.20 -6.65 0.11
N LEU A 78 0.82 -6.81 -1.05
CA LEU A 78 2.24 -7.11 -1.19
C LEU A 78 3.01 -5.80 -1.31
N TYR A 79 4.03 -5.56 -0.49
CA TYR A 79 4.83 -4.32 -0.55
C TYR A 79 6.24 -4.57 -0.01
N HIS A 80 7.14 -3.60 -0.21
CA HIS A 80 8.43 -3.63 0.47
C HIS A 80 8.46 -2.66 1.64
N ALA A 81 9.23 -2.95 2.69
CA ALA A 81 9.60 -2.00 3.73
C ALA A 81 11.02 -2.27 4.25
N ILE A 82 11.55 -1.35 5.04
CA ILE A 82 12.84 -1.49 5.73
C ILE A 82 12.57 -1.99 7.16
N ASP A 83 13.20 -3.10 7.56
CA ASP A 83 13.19 -3.52 8.98
C ASP A 83 14.07 -2.57 9.78
N ARG A 84 13.50 -1.84 10.73
CA ARG A 84 14.25 -0.94 11.62
C ARG A 84 15.28 -1.68 12.48
N GLN A 85 15.11 -2.98 12.71
CA GLN A 85 16.05 -3.81 13.47
C GLN A 85 17.22 -4.31 12.62
N GLN A 86 17.05 -4.36 11.30
CA GLN A 86 18.10 -4.73 10.35
C GLN A 86 17.99 -3.85 9.09
N PRO A 87 18.28 -2.54 9.21
CA PRO A 87 18.01 -1.58 8.14
C PRO A 87 18.99 -1.71 6.97
N THR A 88 20.06 -2.50 7.15
CA THR A 88 21.14 -2.66 6.19
C THR A 88 21.51 -4.10 5.86
N PHE A 89 22.03 -4.30 4.65
CA PHE A 89 22.80 -5.49 4.30
C PHE A 89 24.28 -5.25 4.61
N ASP A 90 25.02 -6.33 4.83
CA ASP A 90 26.48 -6.26 4.82
C ASP A 90 26.93 -5.78 3.43
N ALA A 91 27.62 -4.67 3.44
CA ALA A 91 28.16 -4.01 2.27
C ALA A 91 29.10 -4.89 1.45
N ILE A 92 29.01 -4.83 0.12
CA ILE A 92 30.17 -5.15 -0.72
C ILE A 92 31.10 -3.92 -0.81
N ASN A 93 30.56 -2.68 -0.78
CA ASN A 93 31.30 -1.42 -0.61
C ASN A 93 30.39 -0.20 -0.26
N ASP A 94 31.00 0.92 0.17
CA ASP A 94 30.37 2.16 0.68
C ASP A 94 29.54 2.98 -0.32
N GLU A 95 29.56 2.61 -1.60
CA GLU A 95 28.85 3.33 -2.67
C GLU A 95 27.39 2.87 -2.82
N GLN A 96 27.06 1.67 -2.35
CA GLN A 96 25.71 1.12 -2.45
C GLN A 96 24.97 1.34 -1.14
N GLY A 97 24.37 2.52 -0.98
CA GLY A 97 23.56 2.88 0.19
C GLY A 97 22.64 1.73 0.64
N TYR A 98 22.89 1.23 1.85
CA TYR A 98 22.48 -0.10 2.27
C TYR A 98 21.02 -0.24 2.70
N SER A 99 20.00 0.43 2.14
CA SER A 99 18.64 0.19 2.67
C SER A 99 18.17 -1.25 2.36
N ARG A 100 18.13 -2.12 3.37
CA ARG A 100 17.59 -3.48 3.25
C ARG A 100 16.07 -3.40 3.18
N ARG A 101 15.52 -3.67 1.99
CA ARG A 101 14.09 -3.73 1.75
C ARG A 101 13.68 -5.19 1.64
N VAL A 102 12.77 -5.60 2.52
CA VAL A 102 12.20 -6.95 2.51
C VAL A 102 10.78 -6.88 1.98
N MET A 103 10.34 -7.98 1.35
CA MET A 103 8.96 -8.15 0.92
C MET A 103 8.09 -8.51 2.13
N LEU A 104 6.95 -7.84 2.23
CA LEU A 104 5.93 -8.05 3.25
C LEU A 104 4.60 -8.32 2.56
N LEU A 105 3.77 -9.10 3.24
CA LEU A 105 2.44 -9.46 2.81
C LEU A 105 1.48 -9.25 3.98
N SER A 106 0.50 -8.36 3.78
CA SER A 106 -0.46 -8.03 4.82
C SER A 106 -1.87 -8.24 4.31
N LYS A 107 -2.71 -8.78 5.18
CA LYS A 107 -4.12 -9.00 4.88
C LYS A 107 -4.83 -7.67 4.72
N VAL A 108 -5.67 -7.55 3.69
CA VAL A 108 -6.54 -6.38 3.49
C VAL A 108 -7.92 -6.69 4.04
N ASP A 109 -8.38 -5.90 5.00
CA ASP A 109 -9.78 -5.84 5.38
C ASP A 109 -10.45 -4.65 4.67
N TYR A 110 -11.78 -4.62 4.60
CA TYR A 110 -12.53 -3.47 4.08
C TYR A 110 -13.41 -2.87 5.18
N ASN A 111 -13.45 -1.54 5.28
CA ASN A 111 -14.32 -0.85 6.21
C ASN A 111 -15.79 -0.83 5.72
N GLU A 112 -16.70 -0.27 6.52
CA GLU A 112 -18.13 -0.20 6.21
C GLU A 112 -18.42 0.57 4.91
N GLU A 113 -17.55 1.52 4.54
CA GLU A 113 -17.62 2.30 3.30
C GLU A 113 -16.93 1.64 2.11
N GLY A 114 -16.38 0.42 2.27
CA GLY A 114 -15.73 -0.35 1.20
C GLY A 114 -14.30 0.07 0.86
N TRP A 115 -13.63 0.83 1.74
CA TRP A 115 -12.22 1.19 1.57
C TRP A 115 -11.28 0.15 2.18
N PRO A 116 -10.14 -0.15 1.52
CA PRO A 116 -9.16 -1.09 2.05
C PRO A 116 -8.47 -0.54 3.29
N VAL A 117 -8.29 -1.41 4.27
CA VAL A 117 -7.62 -1.16 5.55
C VAL A 117 -6.58 -2.25 5.76
N VAL A 118 -5.35 -1.84 6.06
CA VAL A 118 -4.26 -2.75 6.47
C VAL A 118 -3.92 -2.46 7.93
N LYS A 119 -3.82 -3.53 8.73
CA LYS A 119 -3.45 -3.44 10.15
C LYS A 119 -2.04 -4.01 10.31
N GLU A 120 -1.10 -3.17 10.74
CA GLU A 120 0.32 -3.49 10.96
C GLU A 120 0.77 -3.11 12.38
#